data_AF-A0AAN0JQQ8-F1
#
_entry.id   AF-A0AAN0JQQ8-F1
#
_cell.length_a   1.000
_cell.length_b   1.000
_cell.length_c   1.000
_cell.angle_alpha   90.00
_cell.angle_beta   90.00
_cell.angle_gamma   90.00
#
_symmetry.space_group_name_H-M   'P 1'
#
loop_
_entity.id
_entity.type
_entity.pdbx_description
1 polymer ?
#
loop_
_entity_poly.entity_id
_entity_poly.type
_entity_poly.pdbx_seq_one_letter_code
_entity_poly.pdbx_strand_id
1 'polypeptide(L)'
;MTYRHVGATKDIDTKPFREATWYYIQSIKGIRHDDYNYGKVNKVLSIKYKTYIRMVACFPEKVSLFDFHNCMDGLQFSEKVHVNVLVMEARLQAELIYSLKALMSHMK
;
A
#
# COMPACT_ATOMS: atom_id res chain seq x y z
N MET A 1 3.62 -4.31 10.51
CA MET A 1 2.70 -4.45 11.65
C MET A 1 1.55 -5.39 11.27
N THR A 2 1.08 -6.26 12.17
CA THR A 2 -0.11 -7.13 11.94
C THR A 2 -0.71 -7.55 13.28
N TYR A 3 -2.04 -7.64 13.36
CA TYR A 3 -2.77 -8.21 14.49
C TYR A 3 -3.26 -9.64 14.21
N ARG A 4 -2.79 -10.26 13.11
CA ARG A 4 -3.16 -11.61 12.64
C ARG A 4 -4.67 -11.84 12.53
N HIS A 5 -5.43 -10.82 12.15
CA HIS A 5 -6.86 -10.95 11.87
C HIS A 5 -7.24 -10.23 10.58
N VAL A 6 -8.39 -10.62 10.02
CA VAL A 6 -9.08 -9.92 8.94
C VAL A 6 -10.56 -9.90 9.29
N GLY A 7 -11.13 -8.72 9.52
CA GLY A 7 -12.52 -8.61 9.93
C GLY A 7 -12.77 -9.30 11.27
N ALA A 8 -13.69 -10.27 11.30
CA ALA A 8 -13.97 -11.08 12.49
C ALA A 8 -13.03 -12.30 12.64
N THR A 9 -12.30 -12.66 11.60
CA THR A 9 -11.52 -13.91 11.57
C THR A 9 -10.12 -13.69 12.12
N LYS A 10 -9.73 -14.49 13.11
CA LYS A 10 -8.43 -14.44 13.80
C LYS A 10 -7.47 -15.51 13.26
N ASP A 11 -6.20 -15.38 13.65
CA ASP A 11 -5.08 -16.26 13.33
C ASP A 11 -4.75 -16.43 11.84
N ILE A 12 -5.06 -15.41 11.04
CA ILE A 12 -4.75 -15.38 9.61
C ILE A 12 -3.37 -14.75 9.37
N ASP A 13 -2.58 -15.36 8.47
CA ASP A 13 -1.41 -14.69 7.93
C ASP A 13 -1.81 -13.64 6.89
N THR A 14 -1.72 -12.37 7.29
CA THR A 14 -2.00 -11.21 6.43
C THR A 14 -0.77 -10.71 5.67
N LYS A 15 0.39 -11.36 5.82
CA LYS A 15 1.64 -10.94 5.17
C LYS A 15 1.51 -10.83 3.65
N PRO A 16 0.91 -11.80 2.90
CA PRO A 16 0.79 -11.69 1.46
C PRO A 16 -0.01 -10.46 1.00
N PHE A 17 -1.04 -10.09 1.74
CA PHE A 17 -1.85 -8.91 1.46
C PHE A 17 -1.06 -7.61 1.71
N ARG A 18 -0.41 -7.51 2.87
CA ARG A 18 0.39 -6.32 3.23
C ARG A 18 1.57 -6.12 2.28
N GLU A 19 2.28 -7.20 1.92
CA GLU A 19 3.37 -7.13 0.94
C GLU A 19 2.85 -6.70 -0.43
N ALA A 20 1.75 -7.29 -0.89
CA ALA A 20 1.16 -6.91 -2.18
C ALA A 20 0.79 -5.42 -2.23
N THR A 21 0.17 -4.88 -1.16
CA THR A 21 -0.12 -3.45 -1.07
C THR A 21 1.15 -2.60 -1.11
N TRP A 22 2.15 -2.96 -0.31
CA TRP A 22 3.42 -2.23 -0.23
C TRP A 22 4.14 -2.18 -1.58
N TYR A 23 4.39 -3.35 -2.19
CA TYR A 23 5.09 -3.45 -3.47
C TYR A 23 4.29 -2.83 -4.63
N TYR A 24 2.96 -2.88 -4.57
CA TYR A 24 2.12 -2.19 -5.54
C TYR A 24 2.31 -0.66 -5.48
N ILE A 25 2.26 -0.05 -4.30
CA ILE A 25 2.49 1.40 -4.14
C ILE A 25 3.91 1.79 -4.59
N GLN A 26 4.92 1.03 -4.20
CA GLN A 26 6.29 1.29 -4.65
C GLN A 26 6.44 1.18 -6.17
N SER A 27 5.78 0.21 -6.81
CA SER A 27 5.78 0.09 -8.27
C SER A 27 5.10 1.26 -8.97
N ILE A 28 4.04 1.81 -8.39
CA ILE A 28 3.40 3.04 -8.90
C ILE A 28 4.38 4.22 -8.82
N LYS A 29 5.20 4.28 -7.78
CA LYS A 29 6.25 5.29 -7.61
C LYS A 29 7.51 5.00 -8.44
N GLY A 30 7.55 3.92 -9.22
CA GLY A 30 8.64 3.58 -10.13
C GLY A 30 9.72 2.67 -9.55
N ILE A 31 9.54 2.15 -8.34
CA ILE A 31 10.49 1.22 -7.69
C ILE A 31 10.01 -0.22 -7.90
N ARG A 32 10.86 -1.03 -8.54
CA ARG A 32 10.59 -2.44 -8.84
C ARG A 32 11.55 -3.32 -8.06
N HIS A 33 11.01 -4.32 -7.37
CA HIS A 33 11.77 -5.28 -6.58
C HIS A 33 11.92 -6.59 -7.36
N ASP A 34 13.15 -7.01 -7.61
CA ASP A 34 13.45 -8.16 -8.47
C ASP A 34 13.09 -9.50 -7.81
N ASP A 35 13.07 -9.56 -6.48
CA ASP A 35 12.69 -10.72 -5.68
C ASP A 35 11.17 -10.86 -5.49
N TYR A 36 10.37 -9.89 -5.96
CA TYR A 36 8.92 -9.90 -5.80
C TYR A 36 8.16 -10.29 -7.08
N ASN A 37 7.34 -11.34 -6.99
CA ASN A 37 6.45 -11.74 -8.09
C ASN A 37 5.20 -10.84 -8.15
N TYR A 38 5.24 -9.81 -8.99
CA TYR A 38 4.12 -8.88 -9.23
C TYR A 38 2.83 -9.53 -9.75
N GLY A 39 2.89 -10.75 -10.29
CA GLY A 39 1.69 -11.53 -10.62
C GLY A 39 0.81 -11.82 -9.40
N LYS A 40 1.37 -11.82 -8.18
CA LYS A 40 0.63 -11.96 -6.92
C LYS A 40 -0.30 -10.78 -6.65
N VAL A 41 0.04 -9.58 -7.10
CA VAL A 41 -0.75 -8.36 -6.85
C VAL A 41 -2.17 -8.51 -7.40
N ASN A 42 -2.31 -9.02 -8.62
CA ASN A 42 -3.63 -9.21 -9.24
C ASN A 42 -4.43 -10.37 -8.64
N LYS A 43 -3.76 -11.31 -7.95
CA LYS A 43 -4.42 -12.42 -7.26
C LYS A 43 -4.93 -12.02 -5.88
N VAL A 44 -4.23 -11.11 -5.20
CA VAL A 44 -4.47 -10.76 -3.80
C VAL A 44 -5.28 -9.47 -3.66
N LEU A 45 -5.08 -8.49 -4.55
CA LEU A 45 -5.70 -7.18 -4.45
C LEU A 45 -6.82 -7.00 -5.48
N SER A 46 -8.03 -6.70 -5.00
CA SER A 46 -9.16 -6.34 -5.85
C SER A 46 -8.92 -5.04 -6.60
N ILE A 47 -9.61 -4.84 -7.73
CA ILE A 47 -9.51 -3.61 -8.53
C ILE A 47 -9.95 -2.39 -7.70
N LYS A 48 -11.07 -2.50 -6.98
CA LYS A 48 -11.60 -1.45 -6.08
C LYS A 48 -10.54 -0.99 -5.08
N TYR A 49 -9.88 -1.96 -4.43
CA TYR A 49 -8.81 -1.69 -3.47
C TYR A 49 -7.60 -1.02 -4.13
N LYS A 50 -7.14 -1.54 -5.28
CA LYS A 50 -6.02 -0.97 -6.05
C LYS A 50 -6.28 0.48 -6.47
N THR A 51 -7.51 0.80 -6.87
CA THR A 51 -7.92 2.16 -7.22
C THR A 51 -7.85 3.07 -6.00
N TYR A 52 -8.42 2.63 -4.87
CA TYR A 52 -8.40 3.40 -3.62
C TYR A 52 -6.98 3.72 -3.17
N ILE A 53 -6.12 2.70 -3.00
CA ILE A 53 -4.76 2.91 -2.50
C ILE A 53 -3.90 3.74 -3.46
N ARG A 54 -4.17 3.67 -4.79
CA ARG A 54 -3.54 4.55 -5.77
C ARG A 54 -4.00 6.00 -5.60
N MET A 55 -5.28 6.25 -5.36
CA MET A 55 -5.77 7.61 -5.09
C MET A 55 -5.13 8.15 -3.80
N VAL A 56 -5.10 7.38 -2.72
CA VAL A 56 -4.44 7.78 -1.47
C VAL A 56 -2.95 8.11 -1.68
N ALA A 57 -2.23 7.31 -2.46
CA ALA A 57 -0.79 7.50 -2.70
C ALA A 57 -0.44 8.66 -3.65
N CYS A 58 -1.31 8.96 -4.63
CA CYS A 58 -1.00 9.88 -5.73
C CYS A 58 -1.85 11.15 -5.76
N PHE A 59 -3.10 11.08 -5.31
CA PHE A 59 -4.09 12.16 -5.35
C PHE A 59 -4.90 12.20 -4.04
N PRO A 60 -4.26 12.32 -2.86
CA PRO A 60 -4.94 12.29 -1.58
C PRO A 60 -6.03 13.37 -1.45
N GLU A 61 -5.88 14.50 -2.14
CA GLU A 61 -6.86 15.60 -2.20
C GLU A 61 -8.19 15.20 -2.84
N LYS A 62 -8.23 14.09 -3.58
CA LYS A 62 -9.44 13.57 -4.24
C LYS A 62 -10.11 12.45 -3.45
N VAL A 63 -9.54 12.02 -2.33
CA VAL A 63 -10.08 10.92 -1.53
C VAL A 63 -11.21 11.43 -0.66
N SER A 64 -12.40 10.86 -0.83
CA SER A 64 -13.57 11.17 -0.01
C SER A 64 -13.73 10.20 1.16
N LEU A 65 -14.56 10.57 2.14
CA LEU A 65 -14.98 9.64 3.20
C LEU A 65 -15.70 8.42 2.64
N PHE A 66 -16.45 8.58 1.55
CA PHE A 66 -17.10 7.47 0.87
C PHE A 66 -16.08 6.46 0.34
N ASP A 67 -14.98 6.93 -0.25
CA ASP A 67 -13.89 6.07 -0.73
C ASP A 67 -13.23 5.32 0.43
N PHE A 68 -13.00 6.00 1.56
CA PHE A 68 -12.47 5.37 2.77
C PHE A 68 -13.40 4.27 3.30
N HIS A 69 -14.70 4.55 3.43
CA HIS A 69 -15.66 3.55 3.89
C HIS A 69 -15.79 2.36 2.92
N ASN A 70 -15.60 2.59 1.62
CA ASN A 70 -15.74 1.58 0.58
C ASN A 70 -14.42 0.95 0.11
N CYS A 71 -13.28 1.25 0.75
CA CYS A 71 -11.96 0.85 0.24
C CYS A 71 -11.82 -0.68 0.05
N MET A 72 -12.42 -1.45 0.95
CA MET A 72 -12.54 -2.91 0.87
C MET A 72 -13.66 -3.36 1.82
N ASP A 73 -14.47 -4.27 1.33
CA ASP A 73 -15.60 -4.82 2.06
C ASP A 73 -15.09 -5.86 3.08
N GLY A 74 -15.71 -5.92 4.27
CA GLY A 74 -15.33 -6.86 5.33
C GLY A 74 -14.17 -6.40 6.25
N LEU A 75 -13.45 -5.32 5.91
CA LEU A 75 -12.46 -4.72 6.82
C LEU A 75 -13.12 -3.88 7.92
N GLN A 76 -12.63 -4.03 9.15
CA GLN A 76 -12.94 -3.14 10.26
C GLN A 76 -12.34 -1.75 10.04
N PHE A 77 -12.89 -0.73 10.71
CA PHE A 77 -12.39 0.64 10.62
C PHE A 77 -10.89 0.74 10.94
N SER A 78 -10.42 0.05 11.98
CA SER A 78 -9.01 0.00 12.37
C SER A 78 -8.11 -0.59 11.28
N GLU A 79 -8.58 -1.61 10.56
CA GLU A 79 -7.87 -2.22 9.43
C GLU A 79 -7.82 -1.28 8.22
N LYS A 80 -8.87 -0.49 7.99
CA LYS A 80 -8.89 0.55 6.95
C LYS A 80 -7.88 1.67 7.25
N VAL A 81 -7.77 2.09 8.51
CA VAL A 81 -6.71 3.01 8.96
C VAL A 81 -5.33 2.37 8.77
N HIS A 82 -5.18 1.10 9.12
CA HIS A 82 -3.93 0.36 8.94
C HIS A 82 -3.46 0.32 7.47
N VAL A 83 -4.40 0.15 6.53
CA VAL A 83 -4.10 0.25 5.10
C VAL A 83 -3.55 1.63 4.74
N ASN A 84 -4.14 2.71 5.26
CA ASN A 84 -3.66 4.06 4.99
C ASN A 84 -2.24 4.28 5.52
N VAL A 85 -1.94 3.81 6.74
CA VAL A 85 -0.57 3.85 7.29
C VAL A 85 0.40 3.12 6.37
N LEU A 86 0.06 1.91 5.93
CA LEU A 86 0.92 1.13 5.04
C LEU A 86 1.20 1.84 3.70
N VAL A 87 0.18 2.49 3.12
CA VAL A 87 0.29 3.25 1.87
C VAL A 87 1.14 4.51 2.06
N MET A 88 0.94 5.24 3.15
CA MET A 88 1.72 6.45 3.47
C MET A 88 3.20 6.14 3.68
N GLU A 89 3.51 5.09 4.44
CA GLU A 89 4.89 4.65 4.69
C GLU A 89 5.57 4.16 3.40
N ALA A 90 4.87 3.39 2.57
CA ALA A 90 5.41 2.93 1.28
C ALA A 90 5.72 4.10 0.35
N ARG A 91 4.83 5.11 0.31
CA ARG A 91 5.03 6.35 -0.45
C ARG A 91 6.24 7.13 0.08
N LEU A 92 6.30 7.36 1.39
CA LEU A 92 7.38 8.11 2.02
C LEU A 92 8.74 7.46 1.74
N GLN A 93 8.84 6.14 1.89
CA GLN A 93 10.07 5.43 1.60
C GLN A 93 10.51 5.60 0.14
N ALA A 94 9.58 5.49 -0.82
CA ALA A 94 9.91 5.65 -2.23
C ALA A 94 10.43 7.06 -2.54
N GLU A 95 9.75 8.10 -2.03
CA GLU A 95 10.13 9.50 -2.23
C GLU A 95 11.47 9.84 -1.57
N LEU A 96 11.74 9.28 -0.38
CA LEU A 96 13.03 9.42 0.30
C LEU A 96 14.16 8.75 -0.49
N ILE A 97 13.95 7.54 -1.03
CA ILE A 97 14.98 6.85 -1.82
C ILE A 97 15.38 7.69 -3.04
N TYR A 98 14.42 8.25 -3.78
CA TYR A 98 14.74 9.12 -4.92
C TYR A 98 15.47 10.40 -4.50
N SER A 99 15.00 11.05 -3.43
CA SER A 99 15.62 12.26 -2.90
C SER A 99 17.07 12.01 -2.45
N LEU A 100 17.30 10.95 -1.67
CA LEU A 100 18.63 10.58 -1.19
C LEU A 100 19.55 10.17 -2.34
N LYS A 101 19.04 9.45 -3.34
CA LYS A 101 19.81 9.11 -4.55
C LYS A 101 20.28 10.36 -5.28
N ALA A 102 19.43 11.37 -5.42
CA ALA A 102 19.80 12.64 -6.04
C ALA A 102 20.88 13.36 -5.24
N LEU A 103 20.75 13.44 -3.90
CA LEU A 103 21.76 14.04 -3.02
C LEU A 103 23.11 13.33 -3.13
N MET A 104 23.13 11.99 -3.05
CA MET A 104 24.35 11.20 -3.18
C MET A 104 25.01 11.34 -4.56
N SER A 105 24.22 11.55 -5.62
CA SER A 105 24.75 11.79 -6.96
C SER A 105 25.37 13.18 -7.11
N HIS A 106 24.93 14.16 -6.33
CA HIS A 106 25.47 15.52 -6.35
C HIS A 106 26.71 15.68 -5.46
N MET A 107 26.81 14.89 -4.38
CA MET A 107 27.97 14.87 -3.48
C MET A 107 29.18 14.10 -4.05
N LYS A 108 29.05 13.47 -5.21
CA LYS A 108 30.14 12.84 -5.96
C LYS A 108 30.75 13.84 -6.93
#